data_AF-A0AAU9V343-F1
#
_entry.id   AF-A0AAU9V343-F1
#
_cell.length_a   1.000
_cell.length_b   1.000
_cell.length_c   1.000
_cell.angle_alpha   90.00
_cell.angle_beta   90.00
_cell.angle_gamma   90.00
#
_symmetry.space_group_name_H-M   'P 1'
#
loop_
_entity.id
_entity.type
_entity.pdbx_description
1 polymer ?
#
loop_
_entity_poly.entity_id
_entity_poly.type
_entity_poly.pdbx_seq_one_letter_code
_entity_poly.pdbx_strand_id
1 'polypeptide(L)'
;MVSSRYNWECRSLLNQYDPFLLDIYKTEMGYGIDRFFLLSYCLACCWSGLGAKDLRIVKQWAEVDFIFPNETARQSALTNRFYVPGNSVPIDVDVQHRKGPAKSRIFVTLPRFDEGRPVTLGTVEEDGLIKGYPDYSWHDNQGSNCDGLTSVFRIAIDRCNRMWVMDTGKIGEKAVCSPQLLAFDLSTDQLIYRHRPDPSSYIASSLFITPVVDVRGDRPNDCSDTFVYVADVSGFGLLVVDVLRDRSWRVTHRYMYPYPSHGSFTIDGESFDLMDGILGMALSPYVIGKDRYLYFHALASTTESVVRASLLRNDSFIDDSNADPQSINEFSGERPNQSAAEAMDSDGILYFGLMEPPGVWCWNSGTEFSTRNFHPIAINKETLQFSSGMKVVKNIKGEEELWLLTSSFQRVMTGSISSDRINFRIHAEKIPTLIENSACKHPSKGDYVGKYADRISPQIKRRRYKYGSVAFL
;
A
#
# COMPACT_ATOMS: atom_id res chain seq x y z
N MET A 1 -26.33 -78.59 -31.22
CA MET A 1 -25.50 -79.42 -30.32
C MET A 1 -24.16 -78.69 -30.20
N VAL A 2 -23.70 -78.13 -29.09
CA VAL A 2 -23.85 -78.47 -27.68
C VAL A 2 -23.95 -77.17 -26.87
N SER A 3 -24.98 -77.14 -26.02
CA SER A 3 -25.16 -76.21 -24.90
C SER A 3 -24.31 -76.65 -23.71
N SER A 4 -24.08 -75.70 -22.79
CA SER A 4 -23.67 -75.91 -21.40
C SER A 4 -22.17 -76.15 -21.17
N ARG A 5 -21.54 -75.18 -20.49
CA ARG A 5 -20.66 -75.39 -19.32
C ARG A 5 -19.93 -74.14 -18.79
N TYR A 6 -20.25 -72.93 -19.24
CA TYR A 6 -19.66 -71.70 -18.68
C TYR A 6 -20.71 -70.70 -18.17
N ASN A 7 -21.72 -71.18 -17.43
CA ASN A 7 -22.75 -70.30 -16.87
C ASN A 7 -23.35 -70.78 -15.53
N TRP A 8 -22.56 -71.51 -14.72
CA TRP A 8 -23.01 -72.01 -13.42
C TRP A 8 -22.28 -71.35 -12.23
N GLU A 9 -21.02 -70.93 -12.38
CA GLU A 9 -20.26 -70.34 -11.25
C GLU A 9 -20.47 -68.82 -11.07
N CYS A 10 -20.77 -68.04 -12.11
CA CYS A 10 -21.10 -66.62 -11.94
C CYS A 10 -22.54 -66.36 -11.49
N ARG A 11 -23.45 -67.34 -11.59
CA ARG A 11 -24.84 -67.20 -11.11
C ARG A 11 -25.02 -67.53 -9.63
N SER A 12 -24.06 -68.23 -9.00
CA SER A 12 -24.16 -68.54 -7.56
C SER A 12 -23.57 -67.44 -6.66
N LEU A 13 -22.67 -66.58 -7.17
CA LEU A 13 -22.04 -65.52 -6.38
C LEU A 13 -22.88 -64.23 -6.29
N LEU A 14 -23.77 -63.97 -7.25
CA LEU A 14 -24.62 -62.78 -7.26
C LEU A 14 -26.01 -62.99 -6.63
N ASN A 15 -26.38 -64.23 -6.30
CA ASN A 15 -27.65 -64.54 -5.64
C ASN A 15 -27.51 -64.67 -4.11
N GLN A 16 -26.31 -64.43 -3.56
CA GLN A 16 -26.00 -64.54 -2.13
C GLN A 16 -25.83 -63.19 -1.41
N TYR A 17 -25.98 -62.06 -2.11
CA TYR A 17 -26.02 -60.76 -1.46
C TYR A 17 -27.44 -60.22 -1.49
N ASP A 18 -27.96 -59.98 -0.29
CA ASP A 18 -29.20 -59.27 -0.02
C ASP A 18 -29.28 -58.01 -0.93
N PRO A 19 -30.39 -57.77 -1.64
CA PRO A 19 -30.61 -56.53 -2.40
C PRO A 19 -30.26 -55.26 -1.59
N PHE A 20 -30.42 -55.31 -0.27
CA PHE A 20 -30.03 -54.26 0.66
C PHE A 20 -28.50 -54.02 0.73
N LEU A 21 -27.70 -55.08 0.65
CA LEU A 21 -26.23 -55.00 0.66
C LEU A 21 -25.67 -54.41 -0.63
N LEU A 22 -26.29 -54.71 -1.78
CA LEU A 22 -25.93 -54.11 -3.07
C LEU A 22 -26.26 -52.62 -3.15
N ASP A 23 -27.36 -52.19 -2.54
CA ASP A 23 -27.69 -50.77 -2.39
C ASP A 23 -26.73 -50.08 -1.40
N ILE A 24 -26.34 -50.73 -0.30
CA ILE A 24 -25.30 -50.21 0.60
C ILE A 24 -23.98 -50.03 -0.15
N TYR A 25 -23.51 -51.01 -0.94
CA TYR A 25 -22.27 -50.88 -1.72
C TYR A 25 -22.35 -49.81 -2.81
N LYS A 26 -23.50 -49.65 -3.48
CA LYS A 26 -23.71 -48.54 -4.43
C LYS A 26 -23.73 -47.18 -3.73
N THR A 27 -24.33 -47.11 -2.56
CA THR A 27 -24.37 -45.88 -1.76
C THR A 27 -22.98 -45.56 -1.20
N GLU A 28 -22.20 -46.56 -0.74
CA GLU A 28 -20.81 -46.41 -0.32
C GLU A 28 -19.86 -46.06 -1.47
N MET A 29 -20.07 -46.59 -2.68
CA MET A 29 -19.33 -46.17 -3.88
C MET A 29 -19.72 -44.76 -4.35
N GLY A 30 -20.98 -44.36 -4.20
CA GLY A 30 -21.44 -42.98 -4.40
C GLY A 30 -20.79 -42.01 -3.40
N TYR A 31 -20.78 -42.37 -2.10
CA TYR A 31 -20.05 -41.63 -1.07
C TYR A 31 -18.53 -41.67 -1.28
N GLY A 32 -17.98 -42.73 -1.89
CA GLY A 32 -16.56 -42.86 -2.20
C GLY A 32 -16.11 -41.94 -3.34
N ILE A 33 -16.93 -41.80 -4.38
CA ILE A 33 -16.71 -40.87 -5.49
C ILE A 33 -16.93 -39.42 -5.03
N ASP A 34 -17.99 -39.15 -4.26
CA ASP A 34 -18.23 -37.83 -3.67
C ASP A 34 -17.15 -37.45 -2.66
N ARG A 35 -16.63 -38.42 -1.87
CA ARG A 35 -15.45 -38.22 -1.00
C ARG A 35 -14.17 -38.03 -1.81
N PHE A 36 -13.99 -38.67 -2.96
CA PHE A 36 -12.83 -38.44 -3.82
C PHE A 36 -12.88 -37.04 -4.45
N PHE A 37 -14.06 -36.60 -4.91
CA PHE A 37 -14.25 -35.24 -5.40
C PHE A 37 -14.12 -34.22 -4.27
N LEU A 38 -14.70 -34.44 -3.08
CA LEU A 38 -14.52 -33.59 -1.90
C LEU A 38 -13.08 -33.58 -1.40
N LEU A 39 -12.34 -34.69 -1.39
CA LEU A 39 -10.91 -34.71 -1.06
C LEU A 39 -10.08 -34.02 -2.13
N SER A 40 -10.40 -34.18 -3.42
CA SER A 40 -9.71 -33.49 -4.51
C SER A 40 -10.01 -31.98 -4.51
N TYR A 41 -11.23 -31.59 -4.13
CA TYR A 41 -11.67 -30.20 -4.00
C TYR A 41 -11.12 -29.58 -2.71
N CYS A 42 -11.02 -30.34 -1.61
CA CYS A 42 -10.31 -29.92 -0.40
C CYS A 42 -8.79 -29.85 -0.64
N LEU A 43 -8.18 -30.75 -1.41
CA LEU A 43 -6.77 -30.66 -1.80
C LEU A 43 -6.53 -29.49 -2.77
N ALA A 44 -7.47 -29.19 -3.67
CA ALA A 44 -7.41 -28.03 -4.56
C ALA A 44 -7.66 -26.69 -3.83
N CYS A 45 -8.54 -26.66 -2.83
CA CYS A 45 -8.78 -25.50 -1.97
C CYS A 45 -7.63 -25.28 -0.97
N CYS A 46 -7.04 -26.36 -0.44
CA CYS A 46 -5.83 -26.31 0.41
C CYS A 46 -4.54 -26.06 -0.41
N TRP A 47 -4.60 -26.07 -1.74
CA TRP A 47 -3.49 -25.74 -2.63
C TRP A 47 -3.28 -24.24 -2.85
N SER A 48 -4.17 -23.39 -2.36
CA SER A 48 -3.98 -21.93 -2.39
C SER A 48 -2.76 -21.45 -1.57
N GLY A 49 -2.18 -22.31 -0.71
CA GLY A 49 -0.95 -22.04 0.04
C GLY A 49 0.37 -22.49 -0.61
N LEU A 50 0.36 -23.23 -1.72
CA LEU A 50 1.59 -23.80 -2.32
C LEU A 50 2.34 -22.85 -3.27
N GLY A 51 1.88 -21.60 -3.38
CA GLY A 51 2.54 -20.55 -4.16
C GLY A 51 3.12 -19.39 -3.34
N ALA A 52 2.78 -19.29 -2.05
CA ALA A 52 3.25 -18.18 -1.21
C ALA A 52 4.74 -18.37 -0.90
N LYS A 53 5.58 -17.44 -1.36
CA LYS A 53 7.02 -17.43 -1.08
C LYS A 53 7.26 -16.53 0.14
N ASP A 54 8.26 -16.85 0.96
CA ASP A 54 8.75 -15.88 1.94
C ASP A 54 9.37 -14.71 1.20
N LEU A 55 8.94 -13.50 1.55
CA LEU A 55 9.55 -12.27 1.06
C LEU A 55 10.96 -12.13 1.66
N ARG A 56 11.94 -11.83 0.80
CA ARG A 56 13.33 -11.66 1.24
C ARG A 56 13.46 -10.43 2.13
N ILE A 57 13.91 -10.65 3.37
CA ILE A 57 14.25 -9.60 4.32
C ILE A 57 15.57 -8.95 3.90
N VAL A 58 15.54 -7.64 3.69
CA VAL A 58 16.72 -6.81 3.38
C VAL A 58 17.35 -6.29 4.66
N LYS A 59 16.52 -5.78 5.58
CA LYS A 59 16.93 -5.25 6.89
C LYS A 59 15.83 -5.46 7.91
N GLN A 60 16.22 -5.57 9.17
CA GLN A 60 15.28 -5.76 10.27
C GLN A 60 15.82 -5.20 11.58
N TRP A 61 14.92 -4.77 12.45
CA TRP A 61 15.25 -4.11 13.72
C TRP A 61 14.32 -4.56 14.82
N ALA A 62 14.88 -4.78 16.01
CA ALA A 62 14.12 -4.72 17.25
C ALA A 62 13.83 -3.25 17.59
N GLU A 63 14.88 -2.43 17.57
CA GLU A 63 14.85 -0.97 17.70
C GLU A 63 15.76 -0.34 16.64
N VAL A 64 15.40 0.87 16.20
CA VAL A 64 16.20 1.64 15.24
C VAL A 64 17.18 2.54 16.00
N ASP A 65 18.44 2.61 15.52
CA ASP A 65 19.46 3.54 16.02
C ASP A 65 20.03 4.41 14.88
N PHE A 66 20.71 5.49 15.23
CA PHE A 66 21.00 6.60 14.32
C PHE A 66 22.47 7.01 14.30
N ILE A 67 22.91 7.50 13.14
CA ILE A 67 24.21 8.14 12.96
C ILE A 67 24.08 9.63 13.28
N PHE A 68 24.73 10.06 14.37
CA PHE A 68 24.86 11.46 14.74
C PHE A 68 26.14 12.08 14.16
N PRO A 69 26.18 13.40 13.91
CA PRO A 69 27.40 14.07 13.41
C PRO A 69 28.61 13.91 14.34
N ASN A 70 28.39 13.84 15.65
CA ASN A 70 29.40 13.59 16.68
C ASN A 70 28.72 13.15 17.98
N GLU A 71 29.51 12.71 18.95
CA GLU A 71 29.00 12.24 20.24
C GLU A 71 28.32 13.35 21.04
N THR A 72 28.77 14.61 20.92
CA THR A 72 28.13 15.76 21.59
C THR A 72 26.69 15.96 21.10
N ALA A 73 26.44 15.85 19.79
CA ALA A 73 25.11 15.93 19.22
C ALA A 73 24.21 14.79 19.73
N ARG A 74 24.75 13.56 19.82
CA ARG A 74 24.03 12.41 20.39
C ARG A 74 23.66 12.64 21.86
N GLN A 75 24.61 13.04 22.68
CA GLN A 75 24.39 13.31 24.11
C GLN A 75 23.42 14.47 24.34
N SER A 76 23.50 15.52 23.51
CA SER A 76 22.53 16.62 23.54
C SER A 76 21.13 16.11 23.20
N ALA A 77 20.98 15.30 22.16
CA ALA A 77 19.68 14.75 21.77
C ALA A 77 19.08 13.84 22.85
N LEU A 78 19.90 13.01 23.50
CA LEU A 78 19.47 12.17 24.62
C LEU A 78 19.06 13.00 25.84
N THR A 79 19.88 14.00 26.22
CA THR A 79 19.63 14.86 27.38
C THR A 79 18.36 15.69 27.21
N ASN A 80 18.13 16.23 26.00
CA ASN A 80 16.96 17.03 25.67
C ASN A 80 15.74 16.19 25.27
N ARG A 81 15.83 14.86 25.33
CA ARG A 81 14.79 13.91 24.89
C ARG A 81 14.36 14.09 23.42
N PHE A 82 15.23 14.67 22.60
CA PHE A 82 15.08 14.71 21.14
C PHE A 82 15.40 13.35 20.50
N TYR A 83 16.13 12.51 21.22
CA TYR A 83 16.27 11.09 20.96
C TYR A 83 15.89 10.30 22.21
N VAL A 84 14.89 9.42 22.08
CA VAL A 84 14.55 8.41 23.07
C VAL A 84 14.69 7.05 22.37
N PRO A 85 15.69 6.23 22.72
CA PRO A 85 15.84 4.88 22.17
C PRO A 85 14.54 4.07 22.27
N GLY A 86 14.25 3.27 21.25
CA GLY A 86 13.03 2.46 21.16
C GLY A 86 11.77 3.21 20.67
N ASN A 87 11.72 4.55 20.72
CA ASN A 87 10.51 5.29 20.30
C ASN A 87 10.34 5.44 18.78
N SER A 88 11.38 5.17 17.99
CA SER A 88 11.38 5.43 16.55
C SER A 88 10.70 4.30 15.79
N VAL A 89 9.61 4.64 15.11
CA VAL A 89 8.79 3.68 14.34
C VAL A 89 8.92 4.03 12.86
N PRO A 90 9.65 3.22 12.06
CA PRO A 90 9.71 3.43 10.63
C PRO A 90 8.40 3.02 9.97
N ILE A 91 7.92 3.79 8.98
CA ILE A 91 6.60 3.54 8.36
C ILE A 91 6.60 3.44 6.83
N ASP A 92 7.61 3.96 6.14
CA ASP A 92 7.72 3.89 4.69
C ASP A 92 9.14 3.55 4.26
N VAL A 93 9.25 2.99 3.06
CA VAL A 93 10.51 2.69 2.40
C VAL A 93 10.42 3.13 0.95
N ASP A 94 11.51 3.66 0.40
CA ASP A 94 11.69 3.82 -1.03
C ASP A 94 13.17 3.63 -1.38
N VAL A 95 13.49 3.32 -2.63
CA VAL A 95 14.84 2.95 -3.03
C VAL A 95 15.26 3.68 -4.28
N GLN A 96 16.44 4.29 -4.19
CA GLN A 96 17.13 4.79 -5.36
C GLN A 96 18.25 3.83 -5.76
N HIS A 97 18.05 3.15 -6.88
CA HIS A 97 19.12 2.42 -7.54
C HIS A 97 20.03 3.38 -8.30
N ARG A 98 21.33 3.34 -8.02
CA ARG A 98 22.34 4.20 -8.66
C ARG A 98 23.12 3.41 -9.72
N LYS A 99 23.46 4.07 -10.82
CA LYS A 99 24.30 3.50 -11.89
C LYS A 99 25.77 3.52 -11.50
N GLY A 100 26.56 2.62 -12.09
CA GLY A 100 28.00 2.54 -11.84
C GLY A 100 28.34 1.83 -10.53
N PRO A 101 29.47 2.17 -9.86
CA PRO A 101 29.91 1.48 -8.65
C PRO A 101 29.17 1.94 -7.38
N ALA A 102 28.32 2.96 -7.48
CA ALA A 102 27.60 3.49 -6.33
C ALA A 102 26.52 2.51 -5.86
N LYS A 103 26.50 2.20 -4.56
CA LYS A 103 25.49 1.33 -3.95
C LYS A 103 24.09 1.95 -4.06
N SER A 104 23.03 1.14 -4.11
CA SER A 104 21.66 1.66 -4.00
C SER A 104 21.48 2.36 -2.64
N ARG A 105 20.59 3.36 -2.58
CA ARG A 105 20.19 4.01 -1.32
C ARG A 105 18.80 3.56 -0.95
N ILE A 106 18.65 3.06 0.28
CA ILE A 106 17.36 2.68 0.86
C ILE A 106 16.96 3.82 1.78
N PHE A 107 15.86 4.49 1.47
CA PHE A 107 15.29 5.55 2.29
C PHE A 107 14.25 4.98 3.24
N VAL A 108 14.17 5.54 4.44
CA VAL A 108 13.17 5.20 5.44
C VAL A 108 12.64 6.47 6.09
N THR A 109 11.34 6.48 6.37
CA THR A 109 10.68 7.58 7.09
C THR A 109 10.35 7.16 8.52
N LEU A 110 10.56 8.06 9.46
CA LEU A 110 10.28 7.88 10.89
C LEU A 110 9.52 9.12 11.39
N PRO A 111 8.21 9.22 11.13
CA PRO A 111 7.43 10.38 11.55
C PRO A 111 7.49 10.56 13.07
N ARG A 112 7.43 11.83 13.48
CA ARG A 112 7.42 12.22 14.89
C ARG A 112 6.01 12.08 15.46
N PHE A 113 5.58 10.83 15.69
CA PHE A 113 4.32 10.52 16.38
C PHE A 113 4.25 11.12 17.79
N ASP A 114 5.41 11.43 18.37
CA ASP A 114 5.63 12.25 19.55
C ASP A 114 7.12 12.70 19.52
N GLU A 115 7.61 13.39 20.53
CA GLU A 115 9.02 13.74 20.71
C GLU A 115 9.94 12.48 20.79
N GLY A 116 11.26 12.66 20.71
CA GLY A 116 12.22 11.56 20.88
C GLY A 116 12.66 10.85 19.59
N ARG A 117 12.36 11.42 18.42
CA ARG A 117 12.82 10.92 17.12
C ARG A 117 13.83 11.91 16.51
N PRO A 118 15.13 11.57 16.47
CA PRO A 118 16.16 12.52 16.07
C PRO A 118 16.14 12.77 14.55
N VAL A 119 15.78 11.76 13.76
CA VAL A 119 15.70 11.81 12.29
C VAL A 119 14.32 11.36 11.86
N THR A 120 13.69 12.11 10.95
CA THR A 120 12.38 11.75 10.38
C THR A 120 12.43 11.22 8.95
N LEU A 121 13.54 11.42 8.26
CA LEU A 121 13.84 10.87 6.93
C LEU A 121 15.34 10.57 6.85
N GLY A 122 15.69 9.34 6.50
CA GLY A 122 17.10 8.94 6.43
C GLY A 122 17.37 7.83 5.44
N THR A 123 18.66 7.52 5.27
CA THR A 123 19.14 6.37 4.53
C THR A 123 19.57 5.25 5.49
N VAL A 124 19.28 4.01 5.11
CA VAL A 124 19.70 2.81 5.85
C VAL A 124 21.11 2.41 5.42
N GLU A 125 22.05 2.38 6.37
CA GLU A 125 23.43 1.96 6.14
C GLU A 125 23.61 0.42 6.25
N GLU A 126 24.80 -0.08 5.93
CA GLU A 126 25.08 -1.53 5.89
C GLU A 126 25.00 -2.22 7.24
N ASP A 127 25.25 -1.51 8.34
CA ASP A 127 25.08 -2.00 9.71
C ASP A 127 23.62 -1.88 10.20
N GLY A 128 22.75 -1.25 9.41
CA GLY A 128 21.35 -1.00 9.77
C GLY A 128 21.11 0.31 10.51
N LEU A 129 22.14 1.13 10.76
CA LEU A 129 21.95 2.47 11.32
C LEU A 129 21.29 3.41 10.32
N ILE A 130 20.52 4.37 10.84
CA ILE A 130 19.87 5.39 10.01
C ILE A 130 20.68 6.68 10.00
N LYS A 131 21.07 7.11 8.81
CA LYS A 131 21.71 8.40 8.57
C LYS A 131 20.67 9.42 8.11
N GLY A 132 20.59 10.58 8.76
CA GLY A 132 19.67 11.65 8.36
C GLY A 132 19.90 12.10 6.93
N TYR A 133 18.82 12.30 6.16
CA TYR A 133 18.84 12.78 4.79
C TYR A 133 18.21 14.18 4.67
N PRO A 134 18.78 15.10 3.85
CA PRO A 134 20.10 15.00 3.19
C PRO A 134 21.27 14.88 4.18
N ASP A 135 21.10 15.47 5.36
CA ASP A 135 22.01 15.36 6.50
C ASP A 135 21.23 15.64 7.81
N TYR A 136 21.90 15.47 8.96
CA TYR A 136 21.28 15.62 10.28
C TYR A 136 20.73 17.03 10.57
N SER A 137 21.30 18.09 9.98
CA SER A 137 20.89 19.47 10.25
C SER A 137 19.46 19.78 9.79
N TRP A 138 18.95 19.03 8.81
CA TRP A 138 17.56 19.12 8.39
C TRP A 138 16.58 18.63 9.47
N HIS A 139 17.05 17.83 10.43
CA HIS A 139 16.22 17.22 11.47
C HIS A 139 16.42 17.85 12.84
N ASP A 140 17.59 18.44 13.08
CA ASP A 140 18.02 19.02 14.36
C ASP A 140 17.35 20.36 14.67
N ASN A 141 16.02 20.36 14.68
CA ASN A 141 15.20 21.53 14.94
C ASN A 141 14.00 21.23 15.84
N GLN A 142 13.52 19.98 15.90
CA GLN A 142 12.36 19.59 16.71
C GLN A 142 11.14 20.52 16.53
N GLY A 143 10.89 20.96 15.29
CA GLY A 143 9.80 21.86 14.95
C GLY A 143 10.10 23.35 15.15
N SER A 144 11.29 23.74 15.62
CA SER A 144 11.67 25.16 15.74
C SER A 144 12.06 25.82 14.42
N ASN A 145 12.40 25.03 13.40
CA ASN A 145 12.77 25.51 12.07
C ASN A 145 11.86 24.88 11.01
N CYS A 146 10.86 25.63 10.55
CA CYS A 146 9.93 25.18 9.51
C CYS A 146 10.53 25.15 8.09
N ASP A 147 11.77 25.61 7.90
CA ASP A 147 12.53 25.39 6.67
C ASP A 147 13.29 24.05 6.67
N GLY A 148 13.42 23.39 7.82
CA GLY A 148 13.89 22.00 7.93
C GLY A 148 12.77 20.97 7.70
N LEU A 149 13.03 19.73 8.11
CA LEU A 149 12.05 18.65 8.20
C LEU A 149 11.52 18.54 9.63
N THR A 150 10.20 18.55 9.76
CA THR A 150 9.50 18.43 11.05
C THR A 150 9.10 16.98 11.32
N SER A 151 8.28 16.37 10.46
CA SER A 151 7.75 15.02 10.62
C SER A 151 7.29 14.46 9.27
N VAL A 152 8.18 13.69 8.65
CA VAL A 152 7.98 13.07 7.35
C VAL A 152 7.27 11.73 7.52
N PHE A 153 6.11 11.59 6.88
CA PHE A 153 5.34 10.35 6.92
C PHE A 153 5.73 9.40 5.80
N ARG A 154 5.55 9.81 4.54
CA ARG A 154 5.88 8.98 3.37
C ARG A 154 6.58 9.78 2.29
N ILE A 155 7.29 9.06 1.44
CA ILE A 155 8.02 9.61 0.30
C ILE A 155 7.60 8.93 -0.99
N ALA A 156 7.93 9.55 -2.13
CA ALA A 156 7.79 8.93 -3.44
C ALA A 156 8.94 9.36 -4.33
N ILE A 157 9.67 8.40 -4.89
CA ILE A 157 10.70 8.66 -5.90
C ILE A 157 10.07 8.53 -7.29
N ASP A 158 10.14 9.59 -8.09
CA ASP A 158 9.60 9.58 -9.44
C ASP A 158 10.61 9.10 -10.49
N ARG A 159 10.13 8.91 -11.72
CA ARG A 159 10.95 8.48 -12.87
C ARG A 159 12.09 9.44 -13.22
N CYS A 160 12.07 10.66 -12.68
CA CYS A 160 13.01 11.73 -12.94
C CYS A 160 14.10 11.81 -11.86
N ASN A 161 14.19 10.80 -10.99
CA ASN A 161 15.15 10.74 -9.89
C ASN A 161 14.96 11.90 -8.88
N ARG A 162 13.71 12.37 -8.71
CA ARG A 162 13.33 13.33 -7.68
C ARG A 162 12.61 12.60 -6.56
N MET A 163 13.02 12.83 -5.32
CA MET A 163 12.30 12.32 -4.14
C MET A 163 11.35 13.38 -3.61
N TRP A 164 10.08 13.05 -3.64
CA TRP A 164 9.00 13.85 -3.07
C TRP A 164 8.79 13.46 -1.62
N VAL A 165 8.76 14.45 -0.74
CA VAL A 165 8.74 14.28 0.72
C VAL A 165 7.54 15.02 1.27
N MET A 166 6.64 14.28 1.92
CA MET A 166 5.50 14.87 2.62
C MET A 166 5.82 15.05 4.10
N ASP A 167 6.06 16.29 4.50
CA ASP A 167 6.26 16.70 5.90
C ASP A 167 4.97 17.31 6.45
N THR A 168 4.44 16.69 7.50
CA THR A 168 3.15 17.07 8.10
C THR A 168 3.20 18.37 8.89
N GLY A 169 4.39 18.83 9.31
CA GLY A 169 4.52 19.96 10.21
C GLY A 169 4.00 19.70 11.64
N LYS A 170 3.67 18.44 11.98
CA LYS A 170 3.15 18.04 13.30
C LYS A 170 4.15 17.19 14.08
N ILE A 171 4.24 17.42 15.39
CA ILE A 171 4.93 16.54 16.33
C ILE A 171 3.87 16.06 17.33
N GLY A 172 3.57 14.76 17.30
CA GLY A 172 2.32 14.25 17.85
C GLY A 172 1.12 15.03 17.32
N GLU A 173 0.24 15.45 18.21
CA GLU A 173 -0.95 16.25 17.85
C GLU A 173 -0.66 17.74 17.63
N LYS A 174 0.54 18.20 18.00
CA LYS A 174 0.88 19.63 17.94
C LYS A 174 1.33 20.03 16.55
N ALA A 175 0.55 20.88 15.89
CA ALA A 175 0.98 21.59 14.68
C ALA A 175 2.03 22.65 15.04
N VAL A 176 3.30 22.36 14.77
CA VAL A 176 4.43 23.26 15.03
C VAL A 176 4.82 24.06 13.78
N CYS A 177 4.56 23.49 12.60
CA CYS A 177 4.78 24.11 11.29
C CYS A 177 3.58 23.85 10.38
N SER A 178 3.43 24.65 9.32
CA SER A 178 2.52 24.32 8.23
C SER A 178 2.99 23.05 7.51
N PRO A 179 2.08 22.20 6.99
CA PRO A 179 2.47 21.08 6.17
C PRO A 179 3.20 21.56 4.91
N GLN A 180 4.10 20.73 4.40
CA GLN A 180 4.88 21.07 3.22
C GLN A 180 5.23 19.84 2.39
N LEU A 181 5.15 20.02 1.07
CA LEU A 181 5.62 19.08 0.08
C LEU A 181 6.97 19.56 -0.43
N LEU A 182 8.01 18.74 -0.29
CA LEU A 182 9.35 19.03 -0.79
C LEU A 182 9.71 18.09 -1.94
N ALA A 183 10.58 18.52 -2.85
CA ALA A 183 11.25 17.62 -3.79
C ALA A 183 12.76 17.82 -3.75
N PHE A 184 13.50 16.72 -3.61
CA PHE A 184 14.96 16.70 -3.69
C PHE A 184 15.42 16.04 -4.98
N ASP A 185 16.39 16.63 -5.67
CA ASP A 185 17.10 15.95 -6.75
C ASP A 185 18.06 14.94 -6.14
N LEU A 186 17.81 13.64 -6.33
CA LEU A 186 18.63 12.57 -5.76
C LEU A 186 19.98 12.39 -6.47
N SER A 187 20.29 13.22 -7.46
CA SER A 187 21.61 13.25 -8.12
C SER A 187 22.57 14.18 -7.37
N THR A 188 22.03 15.26 -6.80
CA THR A 188 22.77 16.34 -6.12
C THR A 188 22.44 16.45 -4.63
N ASP A 189 21.44 15.70 -4.18
CA ASP A 189 20.82 15.76 -2.86
C ASP A 189 20.36 17.18 -2.45
N GLN A 190 20.07 18.03 -3.43
CA GLN A 190 19.61 19.40 -3.23
C GLN A 190 18.09 19.48 -3.25
N LEU A 191 17.54 20.37 -2.41
CA LEU A 191 16.14 20.76 -2.49
C LEU A 191 15.91 21.54 -3.79
N ILE A 192 15.00 21.06 -4.64
CA ILE A 192 14.66 21.68 -5.93
C ILE A 192 13.24 22.25 -5.98
N TYR A 193 12.38 21.88 -5.03
CA TYR A 193 11.01 22.37 -4.94
C TYR A 193 10.51 22.33 -3.50
N ARG A 194 9.75 23.35 -3.10
CA ARG A 194 9.02 23.40 -1.83
C ARG A 194 7.68 24.05 -2.05
N HIS A 195 6.62 23.37 -1.65
CA HIS A 195 5.26 23.89 -1.68
C HIS A 195 4.64 23.80 -0.30
N ARG A 196 4.11 24.92 0.18
CA ARG A 196 3.33 25.00 1.43
C ARG A 196 1.89 25.27 1.03
N PRO A 197 0.98 24.30 1.19
CA PRO A 197 -0.43 24.50 0.85
C PRO A 197 -0.99 25.71 1.59
N ASP A 198 -1.84 26.47 0.90
CA ASP A 198 -2.57 27.56 1.56
C ASP A 198 -3.47 26.98 2.66
N PRO A 199 -3.65 27.66 3.81
CA PRO A 199 -4.55 27.20 4.87
C PRO A 199 -5.99 26.90 4.43
N SER A 200 -6.47 27.51 3.33
CA SER A 200 -7.77 27.17 2.72
C SER A 200 -7.83 25.78 2.08
N SER A 201 -6.67 25.16 1.79
CA SER A 201 -6.56 23.83 1.17
C SER A 201 -6.59 22.68 2.19
N TYR A 202 -6.74 22.96 3.49
CA TYR A 202 -6.83 21.95 4.53
C TYR A 202 -7.67 22.42 5.72
N ILE A 203 -8.08 21.46 6.56
CA ILE A 203 -8.88 21.73 7.76
C ILE A 203 -8.04 21.46 9.02
N ALA A 204 -8.56 21.85 10.19
CA ALA A 204 -7.83 21.72 11.45
C ALA A 204 -7.38 20.27 11.75
N SER A 205 -8.22 19.28 11.39
CA SER A 205 -7.89 17.86 11.58
C SER A 205 -6.98 17.28 10.51
N SER A 206 -6.65 18.02 9.44
CA SER A 206 -5.89 17.47 8.32
C SER A 206 -4.52 16.91 8.73
N LEU A 207 -4.16 15.79 8.13
CA LEU A 207 -2.87 15.13 8.28
C LEU A 207 -2.49 14.53 6.91
N PHE A 208 -1.66 15.26 6.17
CA PHE A 208 -1.20 14.86 4.85
C PHE A 208 -0.04 13.86 4.94
N ILE A 209 -0.27 12.59 4.55
CA ILE A 209 0.69 11.52 4.84
C ILE A 209 1.25 10.78 3.64
N THR A 210 0.46 10.56 2.57
CA THR A 210 0.86 9.68 1.45
C THR A 210 0.93 10.49 0.16
N PRO A 211 2.11 10.85 -0.35
CA PRO A 211 2.25 11.45 -1.67
C PRO A 211 2.31 10.37 -2.77
N VAL A 212 1.63 10.62 -3.89
CA VAL A 212 1.75 9.85 -5.13
C VAL A 212 1.98 10.82 -6.28
N VAL A 213 3.01 10.56 -7.08
CA VAL A 213 3.53 11.51 -8.09
C VAL A 213 3.10 11.08 -9.49
N ASP A 214 2.30 11.92 -10.15
CA ASP A 214 1.90 11.75 -11.54
C ASP A 214 2.81 12.58 -12.46
N VAL A 215 3.85 11.94 -12.99
CA VAL A 215 4.71 12.54 -14.01
C VAL A 215 4.26 12.07 -15.39
N ARG A 216 3.78 13.00 -16.21
CA ARG A 216 3.44 12.77 -17.62
C ARG A 216 4.46 13.46 -18.52
N GLY A 217 4.67 12.90 -19.70
CA GLY A 217 5.64 13.43 -20.66
C GLY A 217 6.09 12.34 -21.61
N ASP A 218 6.31 12.72 -22.87
CA ASP A 218 6.58 11.80 -23.98
C ASP A 218 8.04 11.33 -24.03
N ARG A 219 8.94 12.01 -23.30
CA ARG A 219 10.37 11.68 -23.23
C ARG A 219 10.73 11.20 -21.82
N PRO A 220 11.73 10.30 -21.67
CA PRO A 220 12.14 9.79 -20.36
C PRO A 220 12.49 10.87 -19.33
N ASN A 221 13.07 11.99 -19.78
CA ASN A 221 13.51 13.09 -18.92
C ASN A 221 12.53 14.27 -18.93
N ASP A 222 11.37 14.14 -19.57
CA ASP A 222 10.33 15.17 -19.49
C ASP A 222 9.52 14.96 -18.21
N CYS A 223 9.71 15.91 -17.30
CA CYS A 223 9.18 15.90 -15.94
C CYS A 223 8.40 17.18 -15.65
N SER A 224 8.07 17.94 -16.70
CA SER A 224 7.44 19.26 -16.61
C SER A 224 5.96 19.18 -16.25
N ASP A 225 5.25 18.18 -16.79
CA ASP A 225 3.88 17.86 -16.39
C ASP A 225 3.90 16.94 -15.16
N THR A 226 4.08 17.54 -13.98
CA THR A 226 4.04 16.83 -12.71
C THR A 226 2.87 17.31 -11.85
N PHE A 227 2.07 16.37 -11.39
CA PHE A 227 1.11 16.56 -10.32
C PHE A 227 1.46 15.67 -9.13
N VAL A 228 1.16 16.11 -7.91
CA VAL A 228 1.28 15.29 -6.71
C VAL A 228 -0.08 15.21 -6.02
N TYR A 229 -0.52 13.99 -5.76
CA TYR A 229 -1.74 13.71 -4.99
C TYR A 229 -1.32 13.29 -3.59
N VAL A 230 -1.84 13.95 -2.56
CA VAL A 230 -1.48 13.67 -1.18
C VAL A 230 -2.73 13.33 -0.36
N ALA A 231 -2.76 12.11 0.18
CA ALA A 231 -3.84 11.66 1.03
C ALA A 231 -3.86 12.43 2.36
N ASP A 232 -5.02 13.01 2.67
CA ASP A 232 -5.33 13.59 3.97
C ASP A 232 -6.08 12.57 4.82
N VAL A 233 -5.33 11.82 5.62
CA VAL A 233 -5.86 10.65 6.33
C VAL A 233 -6.88 11.03 7.40
N SER A 234 -6.70 12.18 8.06
CA SER A 234 -7.54 12.63 9.18
C SER A 234 -8.56 13.71 8.78
N GLY A 235 -8.36 14.35 7.62
CA GLY A 235 -9.36 15.25 7.03
C GLY A 235 -10.23 14.59 5.95
N PHE A 236 -9.95 13.33 5.59
CA PHE A 236 -10.73 12.52 4.63
C PHE A 236 -10.84 13.18 3.26
N GLY A 237 -9.72 13.65 2.75
CA GLY A 237 -9.63 14.39 1.50
C GLY A 237 -8.34 14.11 0.74
N LEU A 238 -8.20 14.75 -0.40
CA LEU A 238 -7.02 14.66 -1.23
C LEU A 238 -6.51 16.07 -1.53
N LEU A 239 -5.25 16.34 -1.20
CA LEU A 239 -4.56 17.53 -1.68
C LEU A 239 -4.00 17.22 -3.07
N VAL A 240 -4.28 18.10 -4.03
CA VAL A 240 -3.72 18.03 -5.38
C VAL A 240 -2.77 19.21 -5.56
N VAL A 241 -1.54 18.95 -5.98
CA VAL A 241 -0.52 19.97 -6.23
C VAL A 241 -0.17 19.97 -7.71
N ASP A 242 -0.42 21.10 -8.39
CA ASP A 242 0.05 21.40 -9.74
C ASP A 242 1.45 22.02 -9.63
N VAL A 243 2.48 21.21 -9.82
CA VAL A 243 3.89 21.60 -9.60
C VAL A 243 4.32 22.71 -10.55
N LEU A 244 3.83 22.66 -11.81
CA LEU A 244 4.22 23.64 -12.83
C LEU A 244 3.71 25.05 -12.50
N ARG A 245 2.50 25.14 -11.93
CA ARG A 245 1.85 26.41 -11.58
C ARG A 245 1.99 26.78 -10.11
N ASP A 246 2.71 25.97 -9.33
CA ASP A 246 2.92 26.12 -7.89
C ASP A 246 1.64 26.46 -7.12
N ARG A 247 0.60 25.65 -7.33
CA ARG A 247 -0.70 25.83 -6.70
C ARG A 247 -1.27 24.49 -6.26
N SER A 248 -2.15 24.54 -5.27
CA SER A 248 -2.83 23.36 -4.76
C SER A 248 -4.31 23.60 -4.53
N TRP A 249 -5.06 22.52 -4.45
CA TRP A 249 -6.44 22.52 -4.01
C TRP A 249 -6.79 21.24 -3.26
N ARG A 250 -7.85 21.33 -2.47
CA ARG A 250 -8.46 20.19 -1.79
C ARG A 250 -9.55 19.58 -2.65
N VAL A 251 -9.58 18.26 -2.75
CA VAL A 251 -10.69 17.50 -3.30
C VAL A 251 -11.28 16.64 -2.20
N THR A 252 -12.60 16.65 -2.04
CA THR A 252 -13.34 15.83 -1.07
C THR A 252 -14.35 14.94 -1.78
N HIS A 253 -14.51 13.73 -1.27
CA HIS A 253 -15.51 12.79 -1.74
C HIS A 253 -15.84 11.77 -0.65
N ARG A 254 -17.07 11.27 -0.60
CA ARG A 254 -17.52 10.33 0.45
C ARG A 254 -16.69 9.04 0.54
N TYR A 255 -16.11 8.59 -0.58
CA TYR A 255 -15.26 7.39 -0.61
C TYR A 255 -13.86 7.58 0.00
N MET A 256 -13.52 8.81 0.41
CA MET A 256 -12.28 9.10 1.14
C MET A 256 -12.47 8.96 2.67
N TYR A 257 -13.70 8.75 3.13
CA TYR A 257 -14.03 8.61 4.55
C TYR A 257 -13.78 7.18 5.04
N PRO A 258 -13.44 7.01 6.33
CA PRO A 258 -13.40 5.71 6.97
C PRO A 258 -14.81 5.11 7.10
N TYR A 259 -14.88 3.78 7.08
CA TYR A 259 -16.10 3.01 7.28
C TYR A 259 -16.12 2.57 8.75
N PRO A 260 -17.06 3.05 9.59
CA PRO A 260 -17.05 2.75 11.02
C PRO A 260 -17.06 1.26 11.37
N SER A 261 -17.63 0.42 10.52
CA SER A 261 -17.62 -1.05 10.68
C SER A 261 -16.23 -1.69 10.53
N HIS A 262 -15.24 -0.94 10.05
CA HIS A 262 -13.87 -1.38 9.79
C HIS A 262 -12.82 -0.55 10.53
N GLY A 263 -13.22 0.15 11.60
CA GLY A 263 -12.32 0.94 12.44
C GLY A 263 -11.44 0.13 13.39
N SER A 264 -11.82 -1.12 13.67
CA SER A 264 -11.06 -2.01 14.57
C SER A 264 -10.16 -2.94 13.77
N PHE A 265 -8.91 -3.04 14.21
CA PHE A 265 -7.88 -3.88 13.62
C PHE A 265 -7.47 -4.95 14.62
N THR A 266 -7.22 -6.17 14.14
CA THR A 266 -6.64 -7.24 14.94
C THR A 266 -5.51 -7.87 14.16
N ILE A 267 -4.32 -7.88 14.76
CA ILE A 267 -3.11 -8.45 14.15
C ILE A 267 -2.38 -9.21 15.25
N ASP A 268 -2.06 -10.49 15.01
CA ASP A 268 -1.29 -11.30 15.95
C ASP A 268 -1.89 -11.32 17.38
N GLY A 269 -3.23 -11.34 17.46
CA GLY A 269 -3.98 -11.39 18.71
C GLY A 269 -4.13 -10.06 19.47
N GLU A 270 -3.53 -8.98 19.00
CA GLU A 270 -3.67 -7.64 19.58
C GLU A 270 -4.61 -6.76 18.75
N SER A 271 -5.46 -6.00 19.44
CA SER A 271 -6.47 -5.16 18.79
C SER A 271 -6.29 -3.68 19.13
N PHE A 272 -6.57 -2.82 18.15
CA PHE A 272 -6.59 -1.37 18.30
C PHE A 272 -7.63 -0.76 17.36
N ASP A 273 -8.08 0.45 17.68
CA ASP A 273 -9.00 1.22 16.84
C ASP A 273 -8.24 2.35 16.13
N LEU A 274 -8.51 2.52 14.84
CA LEU A 274 -7.93 3.58 14.03
C LEU A 274 -8.88 3.97 12.90
N MET A 275 -9.50 5.14 13.00
CA MET A 275 -10.52 5.64 12.06
C MET A 275 -9.93 6.48 10.93
N ASP A 276 -8.82 6.01 10.38
CA ASP A 276 -8.09 6.70 9.32
C ASP A 276 -8.84 6.57 7.98
N GLY A 277 -9.00 7.70 7.29
CA GLY A 277 -9.60 7.77 5.95
C GLY A 277 -8.62 7.39 4.86
N ILE A 278 -8.76 8.02 3.68
CA ILE A 278 -7.90 7.79 2.51
C ILE A 278 -6.41 7.68 2.90
N LEU A 279 -5.77 6.58 2.51
CA LEU A 279 -4.38 6.29 2.89
C LEU A 279 -3.61 5.58 1.77
N GLY A 280 -4.12 4.43 1.33
CA GLY A 280 -3.53 3.65 0.24
C GLY A 280 -3.90 4.29 -1.09
N MET A 281 -2.90 4.52 -1.94
CA MET A 281 -3.09 5.12 -3.26
C MET A 281 -2.08 4.57 -4.25
N ALA A 282 -2.53 4.19 -5.43
CA ALA A 282 -1.68 3.74 -6.53
C ALA A 282 -2.16 4.31 -7.88
N LEU A 283 -1.22 4.83 -8.67
CA LEU A 283 -1.53 5.23 -10.04
C LEU A 283 -1.35 4.07 -11.00
N SER A 284 -2.33 3.88 -11.89
CA SER A 284 -2.19 2.99 -13.06
C SER A 284 -0.94 3.29 -13.91
N PRO A 285 -0.45 2.35 -14.73
CA PRO A 285 0.58 2.64 -15.72
C PRO A 285 0.25 3.85 -16.60
N TYR A 286 1.22 4.73 -16.82
CA TYR A 286 1.06 5.85 -17.74
C TYR A 286 1.16 5.36 -19.19
N VAL A 287 0.12 5.64 -19.97
CA VAL A 287 0.07 5.35 -21.41
C VAL A 287 -0.18 6.66 -22.15
N ILE A 288 0.72 7.01 -23.08
CA ILE A 288 0.62 8.24 -23.88
C ILE A 288 -0.73 8.30 -24.59
N GLY A 289 -1.38 9.47 -24.53
CA GLY A 289 -2.68 9.72 -25.15
C GLY A 289 -3.87 9.12 -24.42
N LYS A 290 -3.67 8.41 -23.30
CA LYS A 290 -4.74 7.94 -22.42
C LYS A 290 -4.70 8.67 -21.09
N ASP A 291 -5.85 8.78 -20.45
CA ASP A 291 -5.90 9.25 -19.08
C ASP A 291 -5.42 8.16 -18.11
N ARG A 292 -5.03 8.59 -16.91
CA ARG A 292 -4.52 7.75 -15.84
C ARG A 292 -5.57 7.62 -14.74
N TYR A 293 -5.66 6.44 -14.15
CA TYR A 293 -6.45 6.21 -12.94
C TYR A 293 -5.59 6.31 -11.69
N LEU A 294 -6.15 6.94 -10.65
CA LEU A 294 -5.73 6.81 -9.26
C LEU A 294 -6.68 5.83 -8.57
N TYR A 295 -6.12 4.70 -8.14
CA TYR A 295 -6.73 3.75 -7.21
C TYR A 295 -6.45 4.23 -5.80
N PHE A 296 -7.42 4.05 -4.89
CA PHE A 296 -7.27 4.43 -3.51
C PHE A 296 -8.30 3.78 -2.59
N HIS A 297 -7.97 3.71 -1.31
CA HIS A 297 -8.88 3.30 -0.24
C HIS A 297 -8.61 4.05 1.06
N ALA A 298 -9.63 4.09 1.92
CA ALA A 298 -9.47 4.46 3.32
C ALA A 298 -8.84 3.32 4.12
N LEU A 299 -8.02 3.64 5.14
CA LEU A 299 -7.39 2.61 5.99
C LEU A 299 -8.44 1.79 6.72
N ALA A 300 -9.42 2.46 7.34
CA ALA A 300 -10.58 1.82 7.95
C ALA A 300 -11.63 1.46 6.88
N SER A 301 -11.26 0.65 5.90
CA SER A 301 -12.16 0.14 4.85
C SER A 301 -11.64 -1.16 4.24
N THR A 302 -12.56 -1.95 3.69
CA THR A 302 -12.31 -3.12 2.83
C THR A 302 -12.51 -2.80 1.34
N THR A 303 -13.02 -1.61 1.02
CA THR A 303 -13.39 -1.20 -0.33
C THR A 303 -12.21 -0.59 -1.08
N GLU A 304 -12.28 -0.60 -2.41
CA GLU A 304 -11.31 0.04 -3.29
C GLU A 304 -12.04 1.00 -4.21
N SER A 305 -11.49 2.19 -4.38
CA SER A 305 -12.07 3.25 -5.20
C SER A 305 -11.13 3.64 -6.32
N VAL A 306 -11.70 4.27 -7.35
CA VAL A 306 -10.96 4.70 -8.53
C VAL A 306 -11.48 6.03 -9.06
N VAL A 307 -10.55 6.88 -9.48
CA VAL A 307 -10.83 8.18 -10.08
C VAL A 307 -9.91 8.45 -11.26
N ARG A 308 -10.45 9.10 -12.29
CA ARG A 308 -9.66 9.62 -13.40
C ARG A 308 -8.80 10.79 -12.92
N ALA A 309 -7.49 10.70 -13.10
CA ALA A 309 -6.57 11.74 -12.72
C ALA A 309 -6.85 13.06 -13.45
N SER A 310 -7.38 13.04 -14.68
CA SER A 310 -7.84 14.27 -15.36
C SER A 310 -8.90 15.06 -14.59
N LEU A 311 -9.76 14.37 -13.83
CA LEU A 311 -10.71 15.03 -12.95
C LEU A 311 -9.98 15.77 -11.83
N LEU A 312 -9.09 15.08 -11.12
CA LEU A 312 -8.34 15.64 -9.98
C LEU A 312 -7.48 16.85 -10.39
N ARG A 313 -6.98 16.85 -11.63
CA ARG A 313 -6.15 17.92 -12.21
C ARG A 313 -6.92 19.20 -12.58
N ASN A 314 -8.23 19.22 -12.41
CA ASN A 314 -9.07 20.39 -12.67
C ASN A 314 -8.97 21.39 -11.51
N ASP A 315 -8.54 22.61 -11.79
CA ASP A 315 -8.35 23.65 -10.79
C ASP A 315 -9.65 24.29 -10.28
N SER A 316 -10.80 23.95 -10.85
CA SER A 316 -12.10 24.41 -10.32
C SER A 316 -12.35 23.98 -8.87
N PHE A 317 -11.61 22.98 -8.38
CA PHE A 317 -11.66 22.55 -6.97
C PHE A 317 -11.08 23.59 -5.99
N ILE A 318 -10.39 24.61 -6.49
CA ILE A 318 -10.00 25.79 -5.68
C ILE A 318 -11.25 26.49 -5.16
N ASP A 319 -12.31 26.58 -5.97
CA ASP A 319 -13.54 27.29 -5.61
C ASP A 319 -14.55 26.40 -4.85
N ASP A 320 -14.59 25.11 -5.19
CA ASP A 320 -15.45 24.11 -4.53
C ASP A 320 -14.72 22.77 -4.44
N SER A 321 -14.28 22.41 -3.23
CA SER A 321 -13.55 21.17 -2.99
C SER A 321 -14.35 19.90 -3.25
N ASN A 322 -15.68 19.96 -3.33
CA ASN A 322 -16.51 18.77 -3.45
C ASN A 322 -16.48 18.21 -4.87
N ALA A 323 -16.08 16.93 -5.02
CA ALA A 323 -16.16 16.21 -6.29
C ALA A 323 -17.59 15.77 -6.61
N ASP A 324 -17.93 15.60 -7.89
CA ASP A 324 -19.25 15.10 -8.27
C ASP A 324 -19.45 13.70 -7.67
N PRO A 325 -20.54 13.43 -6.93
CA PRO A 325 -20.82 12.14 -6.30
C PRO A 325 -20.80 10.93 -7.24
N GLN A 326 -20.85 11.15 -8.55
CA GLN A 326 -20.77 10.11 -9.58
C GLN A 326 -19.38 10.01 -10.22
N SER A 327 -18.52 11.00 -10.02
CA SER A 327 -17.25 11.11 -10.74
C SER A 327 -16.09 10.32 -10.16
N ILE A 328 -16.26 9.84 -8.93
CA ILE A 328 -15.37 8.91 -8.26
C ILE A 328 -16.18 7.65 -7.96
N ASN A 329 -15.62 6.49 -8.30
CA ASN A 329 -16.34 5.23 -8.28
C ASN A 329 -15.68 4.27 -7.30
N GLU A 330 -16.50 3.48 -6.61
CA GLU A 330 -16.07 2.40 -5.73
C GLU A 330 -16.32 1.07 -6.45
N PHE A 331 -15.38 0.13 -6.35
CA PHE A 331 -15.59 -1.21 -6.84
C PHE A 331 -16.64 -1.94 -6.00
N SER A 332 -17.48 -2.74 -6.64
CA SER A 332 -18.56 -3.49 -5.96
C SER A 332 -18.06 -4.64 -5.09
N GLY A 333 -16.83 -5.10 -5.29
CA GLY A 333 -16.21 -6.14 -4.47
C GLY A 333 -15.33 -5.52 -3.38
N GLU A 334 -15.03 -6.35 -2.38
CA GLU A 334 -14.27 -5.93 -1.20
C GLU A 334 -13.13 -6.89 -0.91
N ARG A 335 -12.06 -6.37 -0.29
CA ARG A 335 -11.02 -7.18 0.32
C ARG A 335 -11.58 -7.91 1.56
N PRO A 336 -10.98 -9.06 1.94
CA PRO A 336 -11.41 -9.79 3.14
C PRO A 336 -11.26 -8.99 4.45
N ASN A 337 -10.32 -8.05 4.49
CA ASN A 337 -10.07 -7.13 5.60
C ASN A 337 -9.32 -5.88 5.09
N GLN A 338 -9.01 -4.98 6.02
CA GLN A 338 -8.38 -3.70 5.76
C GLN A 338 -6.99 -3.85 5.14
N SER A 339 -6.58 -2.83 4.39
CA SER A 339 -5.25 -2.71 3.78
C SER A 339 -4.67 -1.34 4.09
N ALA A 340 -3.37 -1.29 4.40
CA ALA A 340 -2.65 -0.04 4.56
C ALA A 340 -2.06 0.40 3.21
N ALA A 341 -0.79 0.12 2.95
CA ALA A 341 -0.13 0.53 1.72
C ALA A 341 -0.49 -0.35 0.53
N GLU A 342 -0.46 0.26 -0.66
CA GLU A 342 -0.58 -0.40 -1.94
C GLU A 342 0.37 0.20 -2.97
N ALA A 343 0.68 -0.56 -4.02
CA ALA A 343 1.46 -0.09 -5.16
C ALA A 343 1.04 -0.85 -6.42
N MET A 344 1.17 -0.22 -7.59
CA MET A 344 0.84 -0.85 -8.87
C MET A 344 2.09 -0.92 -9.77
N ASP A 345 2.30 -2.05 -10.42
CA ASP A 345 3.39 -2.23 -11.38
C ASP A 345 3.03 -1.76 -12.80
N SER A 346 4.01 -1.84 -13.71
CA SER A 346 3.83 -1.39 -15.09
C SER A 346 2.88 -2.26 -15.93
N ASP A 347 2.56 -3.48 -15.46
CA ASP A 347 1.60 -4.40 -16.07
C ASP A 347 0.18 -4.22 -15.49
N GLY A 348 -0.01 -3.27 -14.57
CA GLY A 348 -1.31 -2.94 -13.98
C GLY A 348 -1.76 -3.94 -12.91
N ILE A 349 -0.81 -4.65 -12.28
CA ILE A 349 -1.06 -5.50 -11.11
C ILE A 349 -0.91 -4.62 -9.87
N LEU A 350 -1.98 -4.54 -9.08
CA LEU A 350 -2.01 -3.89 -7.79
C LEU A 350 -1.55 -4.87 -6.71
N TYR A 351 -0.62 -4.45 -5.87
CA TYR A 351 -0.15 -5.17 -4.69
C TYR A 351 -0.65 -4.45 -3.45
N PHE A 352 -1.10 -5.19 -2.45
CA PHE A 352 -1.63 -4.64 -1.20
C PHE A 352 -1.39 -5.60 -0.03
N GLY A 353 -1.28 -5.06 1.17
CA GLY A 353 -1.11 -5.85 2.39
C GLY A 353 -2.44 -6.13 3.07
N LEU A 354 -2.70 -7.38 3.46
CA LEU A 354 -3.81 -7.75 4.34
C LEU A 354 -3.32 -7.97 5.77
N MET A 355 -4.22 -7.75 6.72
CA MET A 355 -3.92 -7.81 8.16
C MET A 355 -4.12 -9.22 8.75
N GLU A 356 -5.08 -10.00 8.23
CA GLU A 356 -5.37 -11.35 8.71
C GLU A 356 -5.79 -12.32 7.57
N PRO A 357 -5.10 -13.45 7.35
CA PRO A 357 -3.74 -13.68 7.82
C PRO A 357 -2.81 -12.59 7.24
N PRO A 358 -1.86 -12.08 8.02
CA PRO A 358 -0.97 -11.02 7.57
C PRO A 358 -0.13 -11.48 6.38
N GLY A 359 -0.16 -10.69 5.31
CA GLY A 359 0.47 -11.06 4.06
C GLY A 359 0.30 -10.03 2.96
N VAL A 360 1.02 -10.26 1.86
CA VAL A 360 0.95 -9.44 0.64
C VAL A 360 0.16 -10.22 -0.41
N TRP A 361 -0.77 -9.52 -1.04
CA TRP A 361 -1.66 -10.04 -2.07
C TRP A 361 -1.55 -9.19 -3.32
N CYS A 362 -2.01 -9.74 -4.43
CA CYS A 362 -2.08 -9.05 -5.70
C CYS A 362 -3.47 -9.15 -6.33
N TRP A 363 -3.77 -8.17 -7.18
CA TRP A 363 -4.94 -8.14 -8.05
C TRP A 363 -4.56 -7.56 -9.41
N ASN A 364 -4.99 -8.20 -10.50
CA ASN A 364 -4.80 -7.65 -11.83
C ASN A 364 -5.97 -6.71 -12.19
N SER A 365 -5.68 -5.43 -12.43
CA SER A 365 -6.70 -4.40 -12.75
C SER A 365 -7.52 -4.66 -14.03
N GLY A 366 -7.08 -5.61 -14.86
CA GLY A 366 -7.82 -6.10 -16.02
C GLY A 366 -9.01 -7.01 -15.67
N THR A 367 -9.03 -7.56 -14.45
CA THR A 367 -10.07 -8.48 -13.97
C THR A 367 -11.05 -7.80 -13.01
N GLU A 368 -12.18 -8.44 -12.74
CA GLU A 368 -13.14 -7.97 -11.73
C GLU A 368 -12.49 -7.85 -10.35
N PHE A 369 -12.70 -6.73 -9.66
CA PHE A 369 -12.25 -6.55 -8.28
C PHE A 369 -13.10 -7.42 -7.35
N SER A 370 -12.64 -8.63 -7.05
CA SER A 370 -13.32 -9.58 -6.17
C SER A 370 -12.33 -10.56 -5.56
N THR A 371 -12.72 -11.17 -4.43
CA THR A 371 -11.91 -12.17 -3.71
C THR A 371 -11.48 -13.37 -4.55
N ARG A 372 -12.15 -13.66 -5.67
CA ARG A 372 -11.77 -14.73 -6.61
C ARG A 372 -10.53 -14.41 -7.44
N ASN A 373 -10.24 -13.12 -7.62
CA ASN A 373 -9.11 -12.61 -8.41
C ASN A 373 -8.02 -12.00 -7.52
N PHE A 374 -8.12 -12.17 -6.20
CA PHE A 374 -7.08 -11.80 -5.25
C PHE A 374 -6.22 -13.03 -4.97
N HIS A 375 -4.93 -12.91 -5.22
CA HIS A 375 -4.01 -14.03 -5.07
C HIS A 375 -2.89 -13.68 -4.09
N PRO A 376 -2.59 -14.56 -3.11
CA PRO A 376 -1.52 -14.31 -2.18
C PRO A 376 -0.16 -14.38 -2.88
N ILE A 377 0.72 -13.45 -2.55
CA ILE A 377 2.13 -13.43 -2.94
C ILE A 377 2.98 -14.04 -1.82
N ALA A 378 2.72 -13.61 -0.59
CA ALA A 378 3.43 -14.04 0.60
C ALA A 378 2.50 -13.93 1.81
N ILE A 379 2.51 -14.94 2.69
CA ILE A 379 1.73 -14.93 3.93
C ILE A 379 2.68 -15.36 5.04
N ASN A 380 2.86 -14.51 6.06
CA ASN A 380 3.73 -14.82 7.18
C ASN A 380 3.32 -14.02 8.43
N LYS A 381 2.89 -14.75 9.47
CA LYS A 381 2.40 -14.19 10.74
C LYS A 381 3.44 -13.42 11.54
N GLU A 382 4.71 -13.71 11.33
CA GLU A 382 5.80 -13.05 12.04
C GLU A 382 6.34 -11.85 11.26
N THR A 383 6.54 -12.01 9.95
CA THR A 383 7.32 -11.05 9.17
C THR A 383 6.46 -10.03 8.41
N LEU A 384 5.16 -10.29 8.19
CA LEU A 384 4.28 -9.47 7.35
C LEU A 384 3.10 -8.80 8.08
N GLN A 385 3.19 -8.65 9.40
CA GLN A 385 2.10 -8.21 10.30
C GLN A 385 1.33 -6.97 9.82
N PHE A 386 1.98 -5.79 9.74
CA PHE A 386 1.36 -4.57 9.22
C PHE A 386 2.21 -3.99 8.09
N SER A 387 1.70 -4.07 6.85
CA SER A 387 2.38 -3.56 5.64
C SER A 387 2.20 -2.03 5.51
N SER A 388 3.05 -1.26 6.19
CA SER A 388 2.89 0.19 6.35
C SER A 388 3.27 1.02 5.13
N GLY A 389 4.21 0.54 4.33
CA GLY A 389 4.73 1.21 3.14
C GLY A 389 5.09 0.20 2.05
N MET A 390 4.76 0.51 0.80
CA MET A 390 4.93 -0.38 -0.34
C MET A 390 5.27 0.43 -1.60
N LYS A 391 6.27 -0.01 -2.37
CA LYS A 391 6.69 0.63 -3.63
C LYS A 391 6.97 -0.42 -4.69
N VAL A 392 6.66 -0.08 -5.95
CA VAL A 392 7.20 -0.76 -7.12
C VAL A 392 8.32 0.10 -7.69
N VAL A 393 9.54 -0.43 -7.71
CA VAL A 393 10.75 0.29 -8.12
C VAL A 393 11.48 -0.50 -9.21
N LYS A 394 12.00 0.20 -10.23
CA LYS A 394 12.83 -0.43 -11.26
C LYS A 394 14.29 -0.47 -10.84
N ASN A 395 14.88 -1.66 -10.85
CA ASN A 395 16.30 -1.81 -10.58
C ASN A 395 17.18 -1.36 -11.76
N ILE A 396 18.51 -1.40 -11.60
CA ILE A 396 19.45 -0.98 -12.66
C ILE A 396 19.36 -1.80 -13.95
N LYS A 397 18.75 -3.00 -13.91
CA LYS A 397 18.51 -3.86 -15.08
C LYS A 397 17.16 -3.60 -15.73
N GLY A 398 16.35 -2.68 -15.18
CA GLY A 398 15.02 -2.36 -15.65
C GLY A 398 13.93 -3.34 -15.18
N GLU A 399 14.27 -4.29 -14.29
CA GLU A 399 13.29 -5.21 -13.71
C GLU A 399 12.58 -4.52 -12.53
N GLU A 400 11.27 -4.73 -12.40
CA GLU A 400 10.48 -4.19 -11.28
C GLU A 400 10.65 -5.06 -10.03
N GLU A 401 10.88 -4.40 -8.90
CA GLU A 401 11.02 -4.96 -7.57
C GLU A 401 9.91 -4.40 -6.68
N LEU A 402 9.31 -5.27 -5.87
CA LEU A 402 8.38 -4.87 -4.83
C LEU A 402 9.16 -4.65 -3.54
N TRP A 403 9.16 -3.42 -3.05
CA TRP A 403 9.74 -3.02 -1.78
C TRP A 403 8.62 -2.80 -0.76
N LEU A 404 8.80 -3.32 0.44
CA LEU A 404 7.78 -3.30 1.49
C LEU A 404 8.43 -3.00 2.84
N LEU A 405 7.80 -2.15 3.63
CA LEU A 405 8.08 -1.98 5.04
C LEU A 405 6.97 -2.61 5.87
N THR A 406 7.33 -3.52 6.77
CA THR A 406 6.40 -4.11 7.75
C THR A 406 6.79 -3.77 9.16
N SER A 407 5.79 -3.58 10.02
CA SER A 407 5.98 -3.25 11.43
C SER A 407 5.04 -4.06 12.34
N SER A 408 5.41 -4.18 13.61
CA SER A 408 4.53 -4.58 14.70
C SER A 408 3.59 -3.42 15.09
N PHE A 409 2.89 -2.80 14.13
CA PHE A 409 2.16 -1.55 14.36
C PHE A 409 1.10 -1.65 15.46
N GLN A 410 0.41 -2.78 15.56
CA GLN A 410 -0.54 -3.06 16.64
C GLN A 410 0.11 -2.92 18.03
N ARG A 411 1.39 -3.27 18.18
CA ARG A 411 2.16 -3.14 19.43
C ARG A 411 2.59 -1.72 19.72
N VAL A 412 2.81 -0.93 18.65
CA VAL A 412 3.02 0.51 18.78
C VAL A 412 1.74 1.14 19.32
N MET A 413 0.58 0.78 18.76
CA MET A 413 -0.72 1.33 19.15
C MET A 413 -1.15 0.91 20.56
N THR A 414 -0.87 -0.33 20.97
CA THR A 414 -1.20 -0.83 22.33
C THR A 414 -0.13 -0.51 23.37
N GLY A 415 1.03 0.03 22.96
CA GLY A 415 2.17 0.30 23.84
C GLY A 415 2.89 -0.96 24.35
N SER A 416 2.72 -2.10 23.66
CA SER A 416 3.27 -3.42 24.04
C SER A 416 4.58 -3.77 23.33
N ILE A 417 5.17 -2.84 22.56
CA ILE A 417 6.41 -3.06 21.82
C ILE A 417 7.58 -3.38 22.76
N SER A 418 8.46 -4.31 22.37
CA SER A 418 9.63 -4.74 23.15
C SER A 418 10.84 -4.95 22.24
N SER A 419 12.03 -4.62 22.74
CA SER A 419 13.32 -4.86 22.08
C SER A 419 13.81 -6.30 22.12
N ASP A 420 13.13 -7.19 22.83
CA ASP A 420 13.47 -8.62 22.86
C ASP A 420 13.08 -9.35 21.56
N ARG A 421 12.41 -8.66 20.64
CA ARG A 421 11.97 -9.21 19.35
C ARG A 421 12.17 -8.22 18.21
N ILE A 422 12.21 -8.75 17.00
CA ILE A 422 12.21 -7.93 15.77
C ILE A 422 10.82 -7.33 15.54
N ASN A 423 10.76 -6.01 15.45
CA ASN A 423 9.53 -5.23 15.28
C ASN A 423 9.38 -4.64 13.89
N PHE A 424 10.47 -4.34 13.20
CA PHE A 424 10.44 -3.63 11.92
C PHE A 424 11.26 -4.39 10.88
N ARG A 425 10.77 -4.46 9.64
CA ARG A 425 11.44 -5.15 8.54
C ARG A 425 11.27 -4.39 7.23
N ILE A 426 12.32 -4.36 6.44
CA ILE A 426 12.27 -3.99 5.02
C ILE A 426 12.44 -5.27 4.21
N HIS A 427 11.52 -5.49 3.28
CA HIS A 427 11.52 -6.60 2.35
C HIS A 427 11.71 -6.10 0.92
N ALA A 428 12.35 -6.91 0.09
CA ALA A 428 12.45 -6.62 -1.34
C ALA A 428 12.66 -7.88 -2.18
N GLU A 429 11.84 -8.04 -3.20
CA GLU A 429 12.00 -9.12 -4.18
C GLU A 429 11.55 -8.67 -5.57
N LYS A 430 12.10 -9.29 -6.60
CA LYS A 430 11.72 -9.02 -7.99
C LYS A 430 10.29 -9.48 -8.24
N ILE A 431 9.48 -8.61 -8.82
CA ILE A 431 8.09 -8.92 -9.17
C ILE A 431 7.99 -10.17 -10.04
N PRO A 432 8.79 -10.36 -11.11
CA PRO A 432 8.75 -11.59 -11.91
C PRO A 432 8.96 -12.88 -11.10
N THR A 433 9.77 -12.83 -10.04
CA THR A 433 9.99 -13.96 -9.12
C THR A 433 8.77 -14.18 -8.21
N LEU A 434 8.16 -13.11 -7.73
CA LEU A 434 6.99 -13.15 -6.83
C LEU A 434 5.75 -13.69 -7.53
N ILE A 435 5.50 -13.28 -8.78
CA ILE A 435 4.28 -13.63 -9.51
C ILE A 435 4.46 -14.80 -10.49
N GLU A 436 5.60 -15.49 -10.47
CA GLU A 436 5.97 -16.53 -11.43
C GLU A 436 4.85 -17.56 -11.68
N ASN A 437 4.23 -18.03 -10.59
CA ASN A 437 3.12 -18.99 -10.59
C ASN A 437 1.79 -18.37 -10.12
N SER A 438 1.71 -17.04 -10.06
CA SER A 438 0.51 -16.34 -9.60
C SER A 438 -0.45 -16.11 -10.76
N ALA A 439 -1.74 -16.30 -10.51
CA ALA A 439 -2.80 -15.97 -11.46
C ALA A 439 -2.91 -14.45 -11.74
N CYS A 440 -2.30 -13.58 -10.90
CA CYS A 440 -2.23 -12.14 -11.18
C CYS A 440 -1.48 -11.79 -12.48
N LYS A 441 -0.56 -12.64 -12.94
CA LYS A 441 0.30 -12.37 -14.10
C LYS A 441 -0.47 -12.30 -15.42
N HIS A 442 -1.57 -13.02 -15.53
CA HIS A 442 -2.29 -13.20 -16.79
C HIS A 442 -3.72 -12.72 -16.64
N PRO A 443 -4.07 -11.52 -17.14
CA PRO A 443 -5.47 -11.17 -17.25
C PRO A 443 -6.12 -12.08 -18.33
N SER A 444 -7.43 -12.28 -18.28
CA SER A 444 -8.10 -13.21 -19.21
C SER A 444 -7.91 -12.74 -20.66
N LYS A 445 -7.97 -13.65 -21.64
CA LYS A 445 -7.77 -13.31 -23.05
C LYS A 445 -8.75 -12.20 -23.49
N GLY A 446 -8.22 -11.02 -23.83
CA GLY A 446 -9.02 -9.83 -24.18
C GLY A 446 -9.22 -8.80 -23.06
N ASP A 447 -8.58 -9.00 -21.91
CA ASP A 447 -8.47 -8.01 -20.84
C ASP A 447 -7.29 -7.05 -21.10
N TYR A 448 -7.39 -5.83 -20.58
CA TYR A 448 -6.34 -4.80 -20.64
C TYR A 448 -6.27 -4.05 -19.30
N VAL A 449 -5.15 -3.39 -19.03
CA VAL A 449 -4.92 -2.61 -17.81
C VAL A 449 -6.04 -1.59 -17.58
N GLY A 450 -6.65 -1.62 -16.39
CA GLY A 450 -7.73 -0.70 -16.04
C GLY A 450 -9.09 -1.01 -16.69
N LYS A 451 -9.25 -2.15 -17.39
CA LYS A 451 -10.54 -2.56 -18.00
C LYS A 451 -11.71 -2.50 -17.02
N TYR A 452 -11.50 -2.94 -15.77
CA TYR A 452 -12.57 -2.93 -14.78
C TYR A 452 -12.90 -1.51 -14.30
N ALA A 453 -11.88 -0.66 -14.15
CA ALA A 453 -12.08 0.77 -13.85
C ALA A 453 -12.86 1.48 -14.97
N ASP A 454 -12.56 1.20 -16.25
CA ASP A 454 -13.30 1.75 -17.40
C ASP A 454 -14.78 1.33 -17.39
N ARG A 455 -15.09 0.11 -16.95
CA ARG A 455 -16.47 -0.39 -16.85
C ARG A 455 -17.30 0.39 -15.82
N ILE A 456 -16.69 0.76 -14.70
CA ILE A 456 -17.39 1.43 -13.59
C ILE A 456 -17.22 2.95 -13.59
N SER A 457 -16.38 3.51 -14.47
CA SER A 457 -16.09 4.95 -14.58
C SER A 457 -16.62 5.54 -15.89
N PRO A 458 -17.95 5.60 -16.10
CA PRO A 458 -18.54 6.14 -17.32
C PRO A 458 -18.16 7.62 -17.49
N GLN A 459 -18.07 8.06 -18.75
CA GLN A 459 -17.91 9.48 -19.08
C GLN A 459 -19.17 10.25 -18.66
N ILE A 460 -19.10 10.97 -17.55
CA ILE A 460 -20.25 11.71 -17.01
C ILE A 460 -20.39 13.06 -17.72
N LYS A 461 -21.60 13.34 -18.20
CA LYS A 461 -21.96 14.70 -18.64
C LYS A 461 -22.05 15.59 -17.40
N ARG A 462 -21.30 16.70 -17.37
CA ARG A 462 -21.34 17.71 -16.30
C ARG A 462 -22.79 18.03 -15.91
N ARG A 463 -23.18 17.73 -14.67
CA ARG A 463 -24.45 18.14 -14.06
C ARG A 463 -24.14 19.00 -12.84
N ARG A 464 -25.01 19.97 -12.54
CA ARG A 464 -24.95 20.70 -11.27
C ARG A 464 -25.50 19.79 -10.19
N TYR A 465 -24.68 19.48 -9.18
CA TYR A 465 -25.08 18.82 -7.95
C TYR A 465 -24.82 19.77 -6.79
N LYS A 466 -25.50 19.54 -5.67
CA LYS A 466 -25.19 20.16 -4.38
C LYS A 466 -25.12 19.04 -3.36
N TYR A 467 -24.02 18.93 -2.64
CA TYR A 467 -24.02 18.11 -1.42
C TYR A 467 -25.06 18.68 -0.45
N GLY A 468 -25.91 17.82 0.09
CA GLY A 468 -26.89 18.21 1.08
C GLY A 468 -26.18 18.79 2.29
N SER A 469 -26.51 20.05 2.63
CA SER A 469 -26.00 20.84 3.76
C SER A 469 -24.50 21.16 3.77
N VAL A 470 -24.03 21.94 2.80
CA VAL A 470 -22.97 22.96 3.00
C VAL A 470 -23.59 24.37 3.17
N ALA A 471 -24.92 24.44 3.31
CA ALA A 471 -25.67 25.70 3.38
C ALA A 471 -25.95 26.19 4.81
N PHE A 472 -25.51 25.47 5.83
CA PHE A 472 -25.75 25.81 7.24
C PHE A 472 -24.63 25.29 8.13
N LEU A 473 -23.39 25.78 7.96
CA LEU A 473 -22.37 25.79 9.02
C LEU A 473 -21.39 26.92 8.74
#